data_AF-A0A5N6ZZX1-F1
#
_entry.id   AF-A0A5N6ZZX1-F1
#
_cell.length_a   1.000
_cell.length_b   1.000
_cell.length_c   1.000
_cell.angle_alpha   90.00
_cell.angle_beta   90.00
_cell.angle_gamma   90.00
#
_symmetry.space_group_name_H-M   'P 1'
#
loop_
_entity.id
_entity.type
_entity.pdbx_description
1 polymer ?
#
loop_
_entity_poly.entity_id
_entity_poly.type
_entity_poly.pdbx_seq_one_letter_code
_entity_poly.pdbx_strand_id
1 'polypeptide(L)'
;MAAAAQAIGEVSDTLHRYKEEQESRQNCQAESTGNSDCSIFLVIAGLDTLTEGVVRASSIVRGTAILSNILRTLTQLSRMHSPYISVMLINTSGLGTMTSSTHVTPGQMQQRRNPGNNPQTSREEGLHSIFHASERLFPSLLMRTLEQGIDVHLLLSTVKPAHVVEVIKDRVGNGVGRWCIWDKRIN
;
A
#
# COMPACT_ATOMS: atom_id res chain seq x y z
N MET A 1 16.95 -8.92 -6.50
CA MET A 1 16.58 -7.49 -6.38
C MET A 1 17.03 -6.65 -7.56
N ALA A 2 18.27 -6.80 -8.04
CA ALA A 2 18.67 -6.20 -9.31
C ALA A 2 17.66 -6.52 -10.42
N ALA A 3 17.24 -7.78 -10.55
CA ALA A 3 16.24 -8.21 -11.53
C ALA A 3 14.86 -7.51 -11.40
N ALA A 4 14.38 -7.22 -10.19
CA ALA A 4 13.07 -6.58 -10.00
C ALA A 4 13.13 -5.07 -10.30
N ALA A 5 14.17 -4.39 -9.83
CA ALA A 5 14.40 -2.99 -10.18
C ALA A 5 14.67 -2.82 -11.69
N GLN A 6 15.40 -3.76 -12.29
CA GLN A 6 15.65 -3.79 -13.72
C GLN A 6 14.37 -4.03 -14.51
N ALA A 7 13.52 -5.00 -14.11
CA ALA A 7 12.23 -5.22 -14.77
C ALA A 7 11.32 -3.99 -14.70
N ILE A 8 11.29 -3.28 -13.57
CA ILE A 8 10.54 -2.01 -13.45
C ILE A 8 11.14 -0.94 -14.38
N GLY A 9 12.47 -0.87 -14.47
CA GLY A 9 13.16 0.01 -15.43
C GLY A 9 12.80 -0.31 -16.87
N GLU A 10 12.88 -1.58 -17.28
CA GLU A 10 12.55 -2.04 -18.63
C GLU A 10 11.08 -1.76 -19.00
N VAL A 11 10.16 -1.95 -18.04
CA VAL A 11 8.74 -1.60 -18.21
C VAL A 11 8.57 -0.09 -18.36
N SER A 12 9.25 0.70 -17.52
CA SER A 12 9.26 2.17 -17.60
C SER A 12 9.77 2.66 -18.96
N ASP A 13 10.88 2.11 -19.44
CA ASP A 13 11.47 2.47 -20.73
C ASP A 13 10.55 2.08 -21.89
N THR A 14 9.92 0.90 -21.80
CA THR A 14 8.95 0.44 -22.81
C THR A 14 7.72 1.34 -22.85
N LEU A 15 7.22 1.77 -21.70
CA LEU A 15 6.14 2.75 -21.57
C LEU A 15 6.52 4.11 -22.15
N HIS A 16 7.77 4.55 -21.92
CA HIS A 16 8.28 5.79 -22.48
C HIS A 16 8.32 5.74 -24.02
N ARG A 17 8.84 4.66 -24.60
CA ARG A 17 8.84 4.48 -26.07
C ARG A 17 7.43 4.45 -26.66
N TYR A 18 6.50 3.76 -26.00
CA TYR A 18 5.11 3.67 -26.48
C TYR A 18 4.46 5.06 -26.57
N LYS A 19 4.81 5.95 -25.63
CA LYS A 19 4.38 7.34 -25.65
C LYS A 19 5.02 8.12 -26.81
N GLU A 20 6.33 8.04 -26.99
CA GLU A 20 7.02 8.72 -28.10
C GLU A 20 6.47 8.30 -29.47
N GLU A 21 6.15 7.01 -29.62
CA GLU A 21 5.50 6.47 -30.83
C GLU A 21 4.07 6.99 -31.02
N GLN A 22 3.28 7.12 -29.95
CA GLN A 22 1.94 7.71 -30.02
C GLN A 22 1.98 9.21 -30.38
N GLU A 23 2.83 10.00 -29.74
CA GLU A 23 2.97 11.43 -30.02
C GLU A 23 3.45 11.67 -31.46
N SER A 24 4.37 10.84 -31.96
CA SER A 24 4.84 10.88 -33.34
C SER A 24 3.74 10.52 -34.35
N ARG A 25 2.87 9.56 -34.02
CA ARG A 25 1.73 9.18 -34.88
C ARG A 25 0.64 10.25 -34.89
N GLN A 26 0.39 10.90 -33.76
CA GLN A 26 -0.66 11.91 -33.62
C GLN A 26 -0.31 13.21 -34.36
N ASN A 27 0.98 13.56 -34.46
CA ASN A 27 1.45 14.69 -35.28
C ASN A 27 1.30 14.48 -36.81
N CYS A 28 1.10 13.24 -37.28
CA CYS A 28 0.90 12.93 -38.71
C CYS A 28 -0.57 12.66 -39.10
N GLN A 29 -1.49 12.52 -38.14
CA GLN A 29 -2.90 12.24 -38.39
C GLN A 29 -3.83 13.22 -37.64
N ALA A 30 -3.86 14.46 -38.12
CA ALA A 30 -4.97 15.38 -37.83
C ALA A 30 -6.13 15.05 -38.79
N GLU A 31 -6.83 13.93 -38.56
CA GLU A 31 -8.20 13.61 -39.04
C GLU A 31 -8.44 12.09 -38.93
N SER A 32 -8.75 11.62 -37.72
CA SER A 32 -9.39 10.32 -37.51
C SER A 32 -9.98 10.29 -36.10
N THR A 33 -11.28 10.52 -36.03
CA THR A 33 -12.14 10.36 -34.85
C THR A 33 -12.09 8.92 -34.33
N GLY A 34 -11.49 8.75 -33.15
CA GLY A 34 -11.44 7.47 -32.45
C GLY A 34 -10.63 7.59 -31.16
N ASN A 35 -11.23 8.23 -30.15
CA ASN A 35 -10.66 8.41 -28.83
C ASN A 35 -10.50 7.06 -28.10
N SER A 36 -9.43 6.34 -28.38
CA SER A 36 -8.97 5.22 -27.55
C SER A 36 -7.81 5.71 -26.71
N ASP A 37 -8.13 6.42 -25.62
CA ASP A 37 -7.20 6.72 -24.54
C ASP A 37 -6.66 5.38 -24.01
N CYS A 38 -5.41 5.05 -24.37
CA CYS A 38 -4.78 3.82 -23.94
C CYS A 38 -4.39 3.98 -22.45
N SER A 39 -5.23 3.49 -21.54
CA SER A 39 -4.92 3.44 -20.12
C SER A 39 -4.23 2.14 -19.74
N ILE A 40 -3.00 2.21 -19.27
CA ILE A 40 -2.19 1.10 -18.79
C ILE A 40 -2.38 0.99 -17.27
N PHE A 41 -2.81 -0.19 -16.82
CA PHE A 41 -2.94 -0.51 -15.40
C PHE A 41 -1.82 -1.46 -14.97
N LEU A 42 -0.85 -0.95 -14.22
CA LEU A 42 0.31 -1.68 -13.75
C LEU A 42 0.05 -2.26 -12.35
N VAL A 43 -0.03 -3.59 -12.27
CA VAL A 43 -0.18 -4.31 -11.00
C VAL A 43 1.15 -4.90 -10.57
N ILE A 44 1.60 -4.55 -9.37
CA ILE A 44 2.83 -5.07 -8.78
C ILE A 44 2.48 -5.76 -7.47
N ALA A 45 2.65 -7.08 -7.41
CA ALA A 45 2.41 -7.88 -6.22
C ALA A 45 3.73 -8.34 -5.58
N GLY A 46 3.75 -8.45 -4.25
CA GLY A 46 4.85 -9.08 -3.52
C GLY A 46 6.08 -8.21 -3.29
N LEU A 47 5.97 -6.90 -3.43
CA LEU A 47 7.05 -5.96 -3.12
C LEU A 47 7.45 -6.02 -1.63
N ASP A 48 6.48 -6.26 -0.76
CA ASP A 48 6.64 -6.54 0.65
C ASP A 48 7.43 -7.83 0.91
N THR A 49 7.07 -8.94 0.27
CA THR A 49 7.80 -10.22 0.39
C THR A 49 9.22 -10.11 -0.16
N LEU A 50 9.42 -9.40 -1.28
CA LEU A 50 10.75 -9.11 -1.83
C LEU A 50 11.60 -8.32 -0.82
N THR A 51 11.02 -7.28 -0.23
CA THR A 51 11.69 -6.43 0.75
C THR A 51 12.03 -7.21 2.01
N GLU A 52 11.11 -8.03 2.51
CA GLU A 52 11.33 -8.92 3.65
C GLU A 52 12.48 -9.90 3.39
N GLY A 53 12.57 -10.46 2.17
CA GLY A 53 13.69 -11.30 1.75
C GLY A 53 15.04 -10.58 1.84
N VAL A 54 15.09 -9.30 1.49
CA VAL A 54 16.31 -8.48 1.56
C VAL A 54 16.65 -8.12 2.99
N VAL A 55 15.65 -7.84 3.82
CA VAL A 55 15.85 -7.61 5.25
C VAL A 55 16.46 -8.84 5.91
N ARG A 56 15.91 -10.02 5.63
CA ARG A 56 16.41 -11.30 6.17
C ARG A 56 17.83 -11.63 5.69
N ALA A 57 18.17 -11.30 4.45
CA ALA A 57 19.47 -11.61 3.86
C ALA A 57 20.53 -10.51 4.07
N SER A 58 20.16 -9.30 4.46
CA SER A 58 21.09 -8.18 4.60
C SER A 58 20.81 -7.36 5.85
N SER A 59 19.87 -6.40 5.77
CA SER A 59 19.53 -5.55 6.91
C SER A 59 18.23 -4.82 6.65
N ILE A 60 17.58 -4.39 7.73
CA ILE A 60 16.38 -3.55 7.68
C ILE A 60 16.67 -2.27 6.88
N VAL A 61 17.80 -1.61 7.15
CA VAL A 61 18.21 -0.35 6.49
C VAL A 61 18.35 -0.54 4.97
N ARG A 62 18.92 -1.66 4.52
CA ARG A 62 19.05 -1.95 3.09
C ARG A 62 17.70 -2.24 2.45
N GLY A 63 16.84 -3.01 3.13
CA GLY A 63 15.49 -3.30 2.68
C GLY A 63 14.66 -2.02 2.51
N THR A 64 14.65 -1.14 3.52
CA THR A 64 13.93 0.14 3.46
C THR A 64 14.46 1.06 2.37
N ALA A 65 15.78 1.19 2.23
CA ALA A 65 16.37 2.07 1.22
C ALA A 65 15.95 1.67 -0.19
N ILE A 66 15.93 0.38 -0.49
CA ILE A 66 15.59 -0.09 -1.83
C ILE A 66 14.08 -0.02 -2.07
N LEU A 67 13.26 -0.37 -1.08
CA LEU A 67 11.82 -0.18 -1.14
C LEU A 67 11.46 1.29 -1.39
N SER A 68 12.06 2.22 -0.64
CA SER A 68 11.89 3.67 -0.85
C SER A 68 12.24 4.09 -2.27
N ASN A 69 13.34 3.57 -2.82
CA ASN A 69 13.76 3.90 -4.18
C ASN A 69 12.76 3.39 -5.23
N ILE A 70 12.29 2.15 -5.08
CA ILE A 70 11.26 1.57 -5.98
C ILE A 70 9.98 2.39 -5.92
N LEU A 71 9.48 2.69 -4.72
CA LEU A 71 8.26 3.48 -4.55
C LEU A 71 8.39 4.89 -5.14
N ARG A 72 9.56 5.51 -4.97
CA ARG A 72 9.87 6.80 -5.59
C ARG A 72 9.79 6.71 -7.11
N THR A 73 10.42 5.72 -7.73
CA THR A 73 10.38 5.51 -9.18
C THR A 73 8.95 5.29 -9.68
N LEU A 74 8.17 4.43 -9.01
CA LEU A 74 6.79 4.16 -9.39
C LEU A 74 5.88 5.38 -9.23
N THR A 75 6.08 6.15 -8.16
CA THR A 75 5.36 7.41 -7.95
C THR A 75 5.69 8.42 -9.03
N GLN A 76 6.97 8.54 -9.40
CA GLN A 76 7.41 9.42 -10.48
C GLN A 76 6.81 8.99 -11.82
N LEU A 77 6.85 7.70 -12.15
CA LEU A 77 6.27 7.13 -13.37
C LEU A 77 4.77 7.41 -13.44
N SER A 78 4.04 7.11 -12.37
CA SER A 78 2.59 7.34 -12.30
C SER A 78 2.24 8.83 -12.43
N ARG A 79 3.03 9.74 -11.83
CA ARG A 79 2.78 11.19 -11.95
C ARG A 79 3.14 11.74 -13.33
N MET A 80 4.23 11.28 -13.91
CA MET A 80 4.70 11.70 -15.23
C MET A 80 3.72 11.31 -16.33
N HIS A 81 3.04 10.18 -16.16
CA HIS A 81 2.09 9.63 -17.12
C HIS A 81 0.69 9.50 -16.52
N SER A 82 0.32 10.38 -15.59
CA SER A 82 -0.96 10.37 -14.88
C SER A 82 -2.22 10.21 -15.75
N PRO A 83 -2.30 10.74 -16.99
CA PRO A 83 -3.48 10.50 -17.84
C PRO A 83 -3.62 9.06 -18.36
N TYR A 84 -2.53 8.28 -18.40
CA TYR A 84 -2.48 6.99 -19.09
C TYR A 84 -1.95 5.83 -18.24
N ILE A 85 -1.36 6.08 -17.06
CA ILE A 85 -0.85 5.01 -16.18
C ILE A 85 -1.48 5.10 -14.80
N SER A 86 -2.02 3.98 -14.35
CA SER A 86 -2.38 3.76 -12.94
C SER A 86 -1.60 2.58 -12.39
N VAL A 87 -1.07 2.73 -11.18
CA VAL A 87 -0.21 1.73 -10.52
C VAL A 87 -0.90 1.23 -9.25
N MET A 88 -1.07 -0.09 -9.13
CA MET A 88 -1.60 -0.75 -7.93
C MET A 88 -0.54 -1.66 -7.33
N LEU A 89 -0.21 -1.43 -6.06
CA LEU A 89 0.66 -2.31 -5.29
C LEU A 89 -0.18 -3.27 -4.45
N ILE A 90 0.14 -4.56 -4.52
CA ILE A 90 -0.52 -5.62 -3.77
C ILE A 90 0.49 -6.22 -2.80
N ASN A 91 0.27 -5.99 -1.51
CA ASN A 91 1.02 -6.68 -0.46
C ASN A 91 0.52 -8.12 -0.37
N THR A 92 1.44 -9.09 -0.43
CA THR A 92 1.12 -10.52 -0.35
C THR A 92 1.39 -11.12 1.02
N SER A 93 2.21 -10.45 1.82
CA SER A 93 2.37 -10.72 3.25
C SER A 93 1.17 -10.13 3.97
N GLY A 94 0.41 -10.97 4.68
CA GLY A 94 -0.68 -10.48 5.52
C GLY A 94 -0.16 -9.50 6.56
N LEU A 95 -0.98 -8.53 6.97
CA LEU A 95 -0.65 -7.56 8.03
C LEU A 95 -0.58 -8.20 9.44
N GLY A 96 -0.36 -9.52 9.52
CA GLY A 96 -0.40 -10.35 10.72
C GLY A 96 -1.81 -10.85 11.02
N THR A 97 -1.94 -12.14 11.38
CA THR A 97 -3.05 -12.59 12.22
C THR A 97 -2.73 -12.18 13.64
N MET A 98 -3.64 -11.46 14.30
CA MET A 98 -3.58 -11.31 15.75
C MET A 98 -3.36 -12.68 16.37
N THR A 99 -2.22 -12.88 17.03
CA THR A 99 -2.20 -13.87 18.10
C THR A 99 -3.13 -13.29 19.15
N SER A 100 -4.38 -13.73 19.16
CA SER A 100 -5.14 -13.66 20.39
C SER A 100 -4.27 -14.37 21.41
N SER A 101 -3.61 -13.61 22.28
CA SER A 101 -3.02 -14.12 23.50
C SER A 101 -4.18 -14.59 24.38
N THR A 102 -4.79 -15.71 24.00
CA THR A 102 -5.52 -16.55 24.93
C THR A 102 -4.48 -17.17 25.84
N HIS A 103 -4.67 -16.91 27.14
CA HIS A 103 -4.12 -17.65 28.26
C HIS A 103 -2.75 -17.24 28.81
N VAL A 104 -2.75 -16.21 29.67
CA VAL A 104 -2.02 -16.28 30.94
C VAL A 104 -2.82 -15.56 32.04
N THR A 105 -3.65 -16.34 32.74
CA THR A 105 -4.03 -16.02 34.12
C THR A 105 -3.22 -16.91 35.05
N PRO A 106 -2.30 -16.33 35.82
CA PRO A 106 -1.96 -16.87 37.12
C PRO A 106 -2.17 -15.81 38.20
N GLY A 107 -3.06 -16.12 39.14
CA GLY A 107 -2.92 -15.66 40.53
C GLY A 107 -3.42 -14.26 40.86
N GLN A 108 -4.19 -14.21 41.95
CA GLN A 108 -4.73 -13.01 42.60
C GLN A 108 -3.66 -12.14 43.30
N MET A 109 -4.13 -10.94 43.70
CA MET A 109 -3.57 -9.96 44.66
C MET A 109 -2.55 -8.96 44.04
N GLN A 110 -2.61 -7.64 44.22
CA GLN A 110 -3.14 -6.83 45.33
C GLN A 110 -3.23 -5.33 44.92
N GLN A 111 -4.43 -4.76 45.03
CA GLN A 111 -4.79 -3.42 45.54
C GLN A 111 -3.69 -2.34 45.77
N ARG A 112 -3.79 -1.17 45.09
CA ARG A 112 -3.85 0.20 45.70
C ARG A 112 -3.90 1.38 44.70
N ARG A 113 -5.09 2.02 44.64
CA ARG A 113 -5.42 3.46 44.76
C ARG A 113 -4.41 4.54 44.26
N ASN A 114 -4.77 5.27 43.18
CA ASN A 114 -4.92 6.75 43.15
C ASN A 114 -5.45 7.27 41.78
N PRO A 115 -6.39 8.24 41.75
CA PRO A 115 -6.83 8.94 40.55
C PRO A 115 -6.12 10.30 40.44
N GLY A 116 -5.47 10.59 39.31
CA GLY A 116 -4.89 11.91 39.07
C GLY A 116 -3.56 11.87 38.36
N ASN A 117 -3.61 11.71 37.05
CA ASN A 117 -2.88 12.52 36.08
C ASN A 117 -3.09 11.86 34.73
N ASN A 118 -3.70 12.61 33.83
CA ASN A 118 -3.80 12.28 32.43
C ASN A 118 -2.44 12.63 31.82
N PRO A 119 -1.51 11.69 31.53
CA PRO A 119 -0.44 12.02 30.62
C PRO A 119 -1.07 11.84 29.25
N GLN A 120 -1.56 12.96 28.71
CA GLN A 120 -1.53 13.29 27.29
C GLN A 120 -1.07 12.10 26.45
N THR A 121 -2.03 11.25 26.07
CA THR A 121 -1.79 10.08 25.24
C THR A 121 -0.98 10.58 24.06
N SER A 122 0.30 10.22 24.02
CA SER A 122 1.12 10.32 22.83
C SER A 122 0.25 9.78 21.71
N ARG A 123 -0.22 10.67 20.85
CA ARG A 123 -1.04 10.35 19.69
C ARG A 123 -0.12 9.55 18.78
N GLU A 124 0.01 8.27 19.08
CA GLU A 124 0.74 7.32 18.26
C GLU A 124 -0.08 7.19 16.99
N GLU A 125 0.36 7.97 16.00
CA GLU A 125 -0.21 8.15 14.67
C GLU A 125 -0.02 6.85 13.87
N GLY A 126 -0.68 5.79 14.32
CA GLY A 126 -0.73 4.49 13.69
C GLY A 126 -1.93 4.39 12.77
N LEU A 127 -1.83 3.53 11.75
CA LEU A 127 -2.97 3.19 10.92
C LEU A 127 -3.93 2.30 11.73
N HIS A 128 -5.22 2.65 11.71
CA HIS A 128 -6.28 1.94 12.42
C HIS A 128 -7.35 1.52 11.42
N SER A 129 -7.87 0.29 11.57
CA SER A 129 -9.06 -0.16 10.86
C SER A 129 -10.31 0.21 11.64
N ILE A 130 -11.37 0.72 11.02
CA ILE A 130 -12.66 0.97 11.69
C ILE A 130 -13.33 -0.31 12.20
N PHE A 131 -13.02 -1.46 11.61
CA PHE A 131 -13.53 -2.76 12.04
C PHE A 131 -12.77 -3.32 13.24
N HIS A 132 -11.56 -2.80 13.49
CA HIS A 132 -10.67 -3.20 14.58
C HIS A 132 -10.03 -1.96 15.21
N ALA A 133 -10.81 -0.91 15.51
CA ALA A 133 -10.29 0.41 15.88
C ALA A 133 -9.41 0.42 17.15
N SER A 134 -9.48 -0.66 17.94
CA SER A 134 -8.62 -0.90 19.10
C SER A 134 -7.23 -1.46 18.75
N GLU A 135 -7.02 -1.94 17.53
CA GLU A 135 -5.81 -2.63 17.10
C GLU A 135 -5.07 -1.79 16.06
N ARG A 136 -3.80 -1.48 16.35
CA ARG A 136 -2.92 -0.82 15.38
C ARG A 136 -2.54 -1.82 14.30
N LEU A 137 -2.73 -1.45 13.04
CA LEU A 137 -2.11 -2.19 11.95
C LEU A 137 -0.60 -2.12 12.16
N PHE A 138 0.07 -3.28 12.23
CA PHE A 138 1.48 -3.37 12.58
C PHE A 138 2.32 -2.39 11.75
N PRO A 139 2.82 -1.29 12.35
CA PRO A 139 3.57 -0.29 11.60
C PRO A 139 5.02 -0.74 11.59
N SER A 140 5.34 -1.80 10.84
CA SER A 140 6.73 -2.14 10.59
C SER A 140 7.40 -0.94 9.90
N LEU A 141 8.71 -0.76 10.10
CA LEU A 141 9.44 0.31 9.41
C LEU A 141 9.26 0.20 7.89
N LEU A 142 9.14 -1.03 7.37
CA LEU A 142 8.83 -1.31 5.96
C LEU A 142 7.43 -0.82 5.56
N MET A 143 6.42 -1.05 6.41
CA MET A 143 5.06 -0.58 6.18
C MET A 143 4.98 0.95 6.18
N ARG A 144 5.73 1.62 7.08
CA ARG A 144 5.87 3.08 7.08
C ARG A 144 6.54 3.59 5.81
N THR A 145 7.53 2.87 5.29
CA THR A 145 8.17 3.20 4.01
C THR A 145 7.17 3.07 2.85
N LEU A 146 6.36 2.00 2.81
CA LEU A 146 5.26 1.86 1.85
C LEU A 146 4.30 3.04 1.94
N GLU A 147 3.96 3.45 3.16
CA GLU A 147 3.03 4.54 3.38
C GLU A 147 3.50 5.85 2.73
N GLN A 148 4.78 6.22 2.81
CA GLN A 148 5.24 7.52 2.30
C GLN A 148 5.15 7.69 0.77
N GLY A 149 5.12 6.60 0.01
CA GLY A 149 5.09 6.61 -1.46
C GLY A 149 3.71 6.33 -2.08
N ILE A 150 2.66 6.19 -1.28
CA ILE A 150 1.36 5.69 -1.75
C ILE A 150 0.27 6.74 -1.59
N ASP A 151 -0.48 7.00 -2.66
CA ASP A 151 -1.56 7.98 -2.64
C ASP A 151 -2.79 7.45 -1.89
N VAL A 152 -3.17 6.19 -2.12
CA VAL A 152 -4.33 5.54 -1.48
C VAL A 152 -3.94 4.15 -0.99
N HIS A 153 -4.30 3.82 0.25
CA HIS A 153 -4.07 2.48 0.82
C HIS A 153 -5.41 1.84 1.16
N LEU A 154 -5.66 0.69 0.54
CA LEU A 154 -6.83 -0.14 0.79
C LEU A 154 -6.46 -1.31 1.70
N LEU A 155 -7.20 -1.47 2.79
CA LEU A 155 -7.14 -2.62 3.67
C LEU A 155 -8.21 -3.62 3.26
N LEU A 156 -7.80 -4.85 2.94
CA LEU A 156 -8.71 -5.97 2.76
C LEU A 156 -8.73 -6.81 4.04
N SER A 157 -9.91 -6.87 4.68
CA SER A 157 -10.13 -7.62 5.92
C SER A 157 -11.19 -8.69 5.73
N THR A 158 -11.12 -9.76 6.53
CA THR A 158 -12.22 -10.73 6.65
C THR A 158 -12.93 -10.48 7.97
N VAL A 159 -14.17 -10.00 7.91
CA VAL A 159 -15.00 -9.70 9.08
C VAL A 159 -16.19 -10.66 9.07
N LYS A 160 -16.16 -11.66 9.96
CA LYS A 160 -17.13 -12.79 9.95
C LYS A 160 -17.07 -13.52 8.58
N PRO A 161 -18.17 -13.88 7.86
CA PRO A 161 -18.02 -14.54 6.54
C PRO A 161 -17.78 -13.55 5.39
N ALA A 162 -17.71 -12.23 5.64
CA ALA A 162 -17.62 -11.22 4.60
C ALA A 162 -16.18 -10.72 4.41
N HIS A 163 -15.84 -10.43 3.16
CA HIS A 163 -14.64 -9.67 2.82
C HIS A 163 -14.99 -8.18 2.78
N VAL A 164 -14.18 -7.35 3.39
CA VAL A 164 -14.42 -5.91 3.51
C VAL A 164 -13.19 -5.16 3.03
N VAL A 165 -13.41 -4.18 2.16
CA VAL A 165 -12.37 -3.24 1.72
C VAL A 165 -12.59 -1.93 2.46
N GLU A 166 -11.53 -1.40 3.04
CA GLU A 166 -11.53 -0.14 3.78
C GLU A 166 -10.42 0.78 3.25
N VAL A 167 -10.72 2.08 3.11
CA VAL A 167 -9.71 3.09 2.80
C VAL A 167 -9.03 3.54 4.11
N ILE A 168 -7.80 3.08 4.34
CA ILE A 168 -7.02 3.43 5.54
C ILE A 168 -6.06 4.61 5.31
N LYS A 169 -5.83 4.96 4.04
CA LYS A 169 -5.10 6.17 3.64
C LYS A 169 -5.68 6.74 2.36
N ASP A 170 -5.82 8.06 2.33
CA ASP A 170 -6.09 8.84 1.12
C ASP A 170 -5.31 10.16 1.21
N ARG A 171 -4.40 10.39 0.27
CA ARG A 171 -3.58 11.62 0.19
C ARG A 171 -4.42 12.89 0.07
N VAL A 172 -5.60 12.82 -0.55
CA VAL A 172 -6.50 13.98 -0.74
C VAL A 172 -7.41 14.17 0.49
N GLY A 173 -7.53 13.16 1.35
CA GLY A 173 -8.13 13.24 2.67
C GLY A 173 -9.66 13.07 2.75
N ASN A 174 -10.33 12.71 1.64
CA ASN A 174 -11.81 12.63 1.59
C ASN A 174 -12.35 11.20 1.64
N GLY A 175 -11.47 10.21 1.45
CA GLY A 175 -11.80 8.80 1.36
C GLY A 175 -11.57 7.99 2.63
N VAL A 176 -10.76 8.47 3.58
CA VAL A 176 -10.37 7.70 4.77
C VAL A 176 -11.60 7.28 5.58
N GLY A 177 -11.65 5.99 5.97
CA GLY A 177 -12.76 5.41 6.71
C GLY A 177 -13.96 5.01 5.87
N ARG A 178 -13.96 5.26 4.55
CA ARG A 178 -14.94 4.65 3.64
C ARG A 178 -14.64 3.16 3.48
N TRP A 179 -15.69 2.36 3.37
CA TRP A 179 -15.59 0.92 3.25
C TRP A 179 -16.73 0.33 2.42
N CYS A 180 -16.50 -0.86 1.87
CA CYS A 180 -17.52 -1.64 1.18
C CYS A 180 -17.31 -3.14 1.41
N ILE A 181 -18.40 -3.91 1.27
CA ILE A 181 -18.32 -5.38 1.24
C ILE A 181 -17.83 -5.78 -0.15
N TRP A 182 -16.77 -6.58 -0.20
CA TRP A 182 -16.33 -7.24 -1.41
C TRP A 182 -17.21 -8.47 -1.66
N ASP A 183 -18.33 -8.27 -2.36
CA ASP A 183 -19.18 -9.37 -2.82
C ASP A 183 -18.56 -10.01 -4.07
N LYS A 184 -18.30 -11.32 -4.02
CA LYS A 184 -17.77 -12.10 -5.15
C LYS A 184 -18.80 -12.30 -6.26
N ARG A 185 -20.04 -11.83 -6.10
CA ARG A 185 -21.08 -11.88 -7.13
C ARG A 185 -20.81 -10.86 -8.23
N ILE A 186 -19.84 -11.18 -9.08
CA ILE A 186 -19.83 -10.73 -10.47
C ILE A 186 -20.91 -11.55 -11.16
N ASN A 187 -22.03 -10.91 -11.48
CA ASN A 187 -23.11 -11.51 -12.26
C ASN A 187 -22.91 -11.14 -13.73
#